data_AF-A0AAW7WHP2-F1
#
_entry.id   AF-A0AAW7WHP2-F1
#
_cell.length_a   1.000
_cell.length_b   1.000
_cell.length_c   1.000
_cell.angle_alpha   90.00
_cell.angle_beta   90.00
_cell.angle_gamma   90.00
#
_symmetry.space_group_name_H-M   'P 1'
#
loop_
_entity.id
_entity.type
_entity.pdbx_description
1 polymer ?
#
loop_
_entity_poly.entity_id
_entity_poly.type
_entity_poly.pdbx_seq_one_letter_code
_entity_poly.pdbx_strand_id
1 'polypeptide(L)'
;MQNVLLPGAVVLLTVVLWLRRKPVKPMLSSTDASRVAQINRAQLELVIESAADGESADASLASWTSPNTPLERLALERRLKADMEAGPEERLRAVRVAARWGHRSVLPLLRQALRDSDARVVEEAAAAIEPFRGASAAAQNPQPARPPRNVSRMR
;
A
#
# COMPACT_ATOMS: atom_id res chain seq x y z
N MET A 1 -13.09 76.03 29.27
CA MET A 1 -13.94 75.18 28.41
C MET A 1 -13.33 73.79 28.41
N GLN A 2 -13.95 72.84 29.12
CA GLN A 2 -13.38 71.49 29.34
C GLN A 2 -13.60 70.62 28.09
N ASN A 3 -12.51 69.98 27.63
CA ASN A 3 -12.48 69.16 26.42
C ASN A 3 -13.20 67.81 26.64
N VAL A 4 -14.53 67.83 26.65
CA VAL A 4 -15.39 66.62 26.70
C VAL A 4 -15.35 65.80 25.41
N LEU A 5 -14.75 66.33 24.33
CA LEU A 5 -14.60 65.67 23.03
C LEU A 5 -13.55 64.54 23.03
N LEU A 6 -12.50 64.68 23.83
CA LEU A 6 -11.40 63.70 23.94
C LEU A 6 -11.83 62.32 24.49
N PRO A 7 -12.58 62.22 25.61
CA PRO A 7 -12.99 60.92 26.13
C PRO A 7 -13.97 60.19 25.21
N GLY A 8 -14.86 60.90 24.51
CA GLY A 8 -15.80 60.30 23.55
C GLY A 8 -15.10 59.63 22.38
N ALA A 9 -14.05 60.26 21.83
CA ALA A 9 -13.28 59.72 20.72
C ALA A 9 -12.54 58.42 21.10
N VAL A 10 -12.00 58.35 22.33
CA VAL A 10 -11.31 57.15 22.81
C VAL A 10 -12.28 55.98 22.96
N VAL A 11 -13.46 56.19 23.55
CA VAL A 11 -14.48 55.15 23.68
C VAL A 11 -14.90 54.61 22.32
N LEU A 12 -15.18 55.51 21.37
CA LEU A 12 -15.59 55.12 20.02
C LEU A 12 -14.49 54.31 19.30
N LEU A 13 -13.24 54.73 19.43
CA LEU A 13 -12.09 54.02 18.87
C LEU A 13 -11.88 52.63 19.51
N THR A 14 -12.07 52.50 20.82
CA THR A 14 -12.00 51.18 21.50
C THR A 14 -13.10 50.23 21.04
N VAL A 15 -14.33 50.72 20.85
CA VAL A 15 -15.45 49.92 20.35
C VAL A 15 -15.18 49.42 18.93
N VAL A 16 -14.69 50.31 18.05
CA VAL A 16 -14.33 49.97 16.66
C VAL A 16 -13.22 48.92 16.62
N LEU A 17 -12.16 49.09 17.42
CA LEU A 17 -11.07 48.10 17.51
C LEU A 17 -11.54 46.76 18.08
N TRP A 18 -12.49 46.76 19.02
CA TRP A 18 -13.06 45.54 19.58
C TRP A 18 -13.93 44.78 18.58
N LEU A 19 -14.76 45.49 17.80
CA LEU A 19 -15.55 44.89 16.72
C LEU A 19 -14.67 44.28 15.62
N ARG A 20 -13.52 44.91 15.29
CA ARG A 20 -12.57 44.37 14.30
C ARG A 20 -11.75 43.18 14.80
N ARG A 21 -11.64 42.98 16.12
CA ARG A 21 -10.92 41.84 16.72
C ARG A 21 -11.77 40.59 16.89
N LYS A 22 -13.08 40.63 16.62
CA LYS A 22 -13.90 39.42 16.65
C LYS A 22 -13.54 38.54 15.44
N PRO A 23 -13.01 37.33 15.63
CA PRO A 23 -12.72 36.42 14.52
C PRO A 23 -14.06 35.96 13.95
N VAL A 24 -14.46 36.55 12.83
CA VAL A 24 -15.57 36.03 12.04
C VAL A 24 -15.04 34.71 11.47
N LYS A 25 -15.44 33.59 12.08
CA LYS A 25 -15.10 32.26 11.55
C LYS A 25 -15.53 32.28 10.08
N PRO A 26 -14.64 31.99 9.12
CA PRO A 26 -15.04 31.94 7.72
C PRO A 26 -16.02 30.77 7.58
N MET A 27 -17.31 31.08 7.63
CA MET A 27 -18.32 30.15 7.13
C MET A 27 -18.08 30.11 5.62
N LEU A 28 -17.70 28.94 5.12
CA LEU A 28 -17.51 28.69 3.69
C LEU A 28 -18.79 29.13 2.96
N SER A 29 -18.76 30.29 2.30
CA SER A 29 -19.97 30.90 1.71
C SER A 29 -20.52 30.09 0.55
N SER A 30 -19.74 29.15 0.03
CA SER A 30 -20.23 28.02 -0.75
C SER A 30 -19.27 26.85 -0.56
N THR A 31 -19.80 25.70 -0.17
CA THR A 31 -19.10 24.43 -0.36
C THR A 31 -19.66 23.90 -1.67
N ASP A 32 -18.91 24.04 -2.76
CA ASP A 32 -19.35 23.54 -4.06
C ASP A 32 -19.30 22.00 -4.07
N ALA A 33 -20.34 21.39 -3.50
CA ALA A 33 -20.51 19.96 -3.42
C ALA A 33 -20.59 19.31 -4.81
N SER A 34 -20.99 20.08 -5.83
CA SER A 34 -21.06 19.60 -7.21
C SER A 34 -19.67 19.38 -7.80
N ARG A 35 -18.72 20.30 -7.52
CA ARG A 35 -17.32 20.16 -7.93
C ARG A 35 -16.63 18.98 -7.23
N VAL A 36 -16.90 18.78 -5.94
CA VAL A 36 -16.40 17.60 -5.21
C VAL A 36 -16.98 16.31 -5.78
N ALA A 37 -18.29 16.27 -6.06
CA ALA A 37 -18.92 15.11 -6.67
C ALA A 37 -18.37 14.81 -8.07
N GLN A 38 -18.06 15.83 -8.87
CA GLN A 38 -17.48 15.66 -10.21
C GLN A 38 -16.06 15.06 -10.13
N ILE A 39 -15.22 15.56 -9.19
CA ILE A 39 -13.88 15.00 -8.96
C ILE A 39 -13.99 13.55 -8.49
N ASN A 40 -14.88 13.25 -7.54
CA ASN A 40 -15.07 11.89 -7.05
C ASN A 40 -15.56 10.95 -8.16
N ARG A 41 -16.47 11.39 -9.03
CA ARG A 41 -16.92 10.58 -10.20
C ARG A 41 -15.75 10.28 -11.14
N ALA A 42 -14.94 11.28 -11.48
CA ALA A 42 -13.78 11.08 -12.35
C ALA A 42 -12.75 10.11 -11.71
N GLN A 43 -12.54 10.18 -10.40
CA GLN A 43 -11.67 9.25 -9.68
C GLN A 43 -12.26 7.83 -9.64
N LEU A 44 -13.57 7.69 -9.43
CA LEU A 44 -14.25 6.40 -9.45
C LEU A 44 -14.23 5.76 -10.84
N GLU A 45 -14.41 6.55 -11.90
CA GLU A 45 -14.34 6.08 -13.29
C GLU A 45 -12.96 5.50 -13.61
N LEU A 46 -11.86 6.15 -13.18
CA LEU A 46 -10.50 5.63 -13.34
C LEU A 46 -10.28 4.29 -12.61
N VAL A 47 -10.85 4.14 -11.42
CA VAL A 47 -10.76 2.89 -10.64
C VAL A 47 -11.58 1.77 -11.27
N ILE A 48 -12.77 2.08 -11.80
CA ILE A 48 -13.64 1.12 -12.47
C ILE A 48 -12.98 0.61 -13.77
N GLU A 49 -12.42 1.51 -14.59
CA GLU A 49 -11.71 1.12 -15.81
C GLU A 49 -10.50 0.22 -15.47
N SER A 50 -9.72 0.60 -14.46
CA SER A 50 -8.59 -0.22 -13.98
C SER A 50 -9.03 -1.59 -13.43
N ALA A 51 -10.25 -1.72 -12.89
CA ALA A 51 -10.78 -2.99 -12.42
C ALA A 51 -11.16 -3.91 -13.59
N ALA A 52 -11.75 -3.36 -14.66
CA ALA A 52 -12.11 -4.10 -15.87
C ALA A 52 -10.87 -4.64 -16.62
N ASP A 53 -9.79 -3.86 -16.68
CA ASP A 53 -8.50 -4.31 -17.20
C ASP A 53 -7.89 -5.44 -16.35
N GLY A 54 -8.07 -5.38 -15.03
CA GLY A 54 -7.66 -6.45 -14.10
C GLY A 54 -8.41 -7.77 -14.33
N GLU A 55 -9.73 -7.70 -14.54
CA GLU A 55 -10.59 -8.87 -14.79
C GLU A 55 -10.21 -9.62 -16.09
N SER A 56 -9.85 -8.87 -17.13
CA SER A 56 -9.39 -9.44 -18.41
C SER A 56 -8.04 -10.15 -18.28
N ALA A 57 -7.14 -9.63 -17.44
CA ALA A 57 -5.85 -10.26 -17.19
C ALA A 57 -5.97 -11.52 -16.30
N ASP A 58 -6.92 -11.55 -15.35
CA ASP A 58 -7.19 -12.74 -14.53
C ASP A 58 -7.83 -13.87 -15.36
N ALA A 59 -8.63 -13.53 -16.39
CA ALA A 59 -9.14 -14.52 -17.35
C ALA A 59 -8.01 -15.26 -18.11
N SER A 60 -6.87 -14.60 -18.39
CA SER A 60 -5.69 -15.25 -18.99
C SER A 60 -5.03 -16.26 -18.05
N LEU A 61 -5.19 -16.11 -16.74
CA LEU A 61 -4.66 -17.02 -15.72
C LEU A 61 -5.61 -18.19 -15.41
N ALA A 62 -6.82 -18.20 -15.96
CA ALA A 62 -7.80 -19.28 -15.75
C ALA A 62 -7.33 -20.64 -16.29
N SER A 63 -6.45 -20.65 -17.31
CA SER A 63 -5.85 -21.86 -17.88
C SER A 63 -4.49 -22.23 -17.28
N TRP A 64 -4.06 -21.51 -16.24
CA TRP A 64 -2.77 -21.77 -15.60
C TRP A 64 -2.73 -23.15 -14.93
N THR A 65 -1.65 -23.88 -15.18
CA THR A 65 -1.37 -25.18 -14.55
C THR A 65 -0.07 -25.13 -13.75
N SER A 66 -0.10 -25.73 -12.56
CA SER A 66 1.09 -25.83 -11.72
C SER A 66 2.09 -26.82 -12.31
N PRO A 67 3.40 -26.52 -12.28
CA PRO A 67 4.44 -27.45 -12.70
C PRO A 67 4.50 -28.65 -11.75
N ASN A 68 4.51 -29.87 -12.31
CA ASN A 68 4.52 -31.11 -11.55
C ASN A 68 5.93 -31.69 -11.45
N THR A 69 6.72 -31.58 -12.52
CA THR A 69 8.09 -32.12 -12.56
C THR A 69 9.15 -31.12 -12.10
N PRO A 70 10.31 -31.57 -11.58
CA PRO A 70 11.40 -30.67 -11.21
C PRO A 70 11.93 -29.83 -12.40
N LEU A 71 11.91 -30.41 -13.60
CA LEU A 71 12.32 -29.73 -14.82
C LEU A 71 11.34 -28.61 -15.19
N GLU A 72 10.03 -28.86 -15.11
CA GLU A 72 9.01 -27.81 -15.30
C GLU A 72 9.13 -26.68 -14.28
N ARG A 73 9.43 -27.00 -13.02
CA ARG A 73 9.65 -25.98 -11.98
C ARG A 73 10.84 -25.10 -12.32
N LEU A 74 11.96 -25.68 -12.71
CA LEU A 74 13.15 -24.93 -13.13
C LEU A 74 12.87 -24.08 -14.36
N ALA A 75 12.13 -24.60 -15.34
CA ALA A 75 11.73 -23.86 -16.53
C ALA A 75 10.83 -22.67 -16.16
N LEU A 76 9.87 -22.87 -15.26
CA LEU A 76 9.00 -21.80 -14.76
C LEU A 76 9.80 -20.73 -14.03
N GLU A 77 10.70 -21.10 -13.12
CA GLU A 77 11.54 -20.14 -12.38
C GLU A 77 12.40 -19.30 -13.31
N ARG A 78 12.97 -19.90 -14.36
CA ARG A 78 13.75 -19.16 -15.36
C ARG A 78 12.87 -18.19 -16.15
N ARG A 79 11.68 -18.62 -16.57
CA ARG A 79 10.72 -17.77 -17.28
C ARG A 79 10.31 -16.57 -16.41
N LEU A 80 9.93 -16.82 -15.16
CA LEU A 80 9.53 -15.77 -14.22
C LEU A 80 10.64 -14.73 -13.98
N LYS A 81 11.90 -15.17 -13.91
CA LYS A 81 13.04 -14.25 -13.82
C LYS A 81 13.21 -13.40 -15.08
N ALA A 82 13.08 -13.99 -16.25
CA ALA A 82 13.16 -13.26 -17.51
C ALA A 82 12.02 -12.23 -17.64
N ASP A 83 10.79 -12.61 -17.25
CA ASP A 83 9.63 -11.72 -17.26
C ASP A 83 9.83 -10.54 -16.28
N MET A 84 10.49 -10.77 -15.13
CA MET A 84 10.84 -9.71 -14.17
C MET A 84 11.90 -8.73 -14.69
N GLU A 85 12.68 -9.09 -15.71
CA GLU A 85 13.71 -8.23 -16.35
C GLU A 85 13.18 -7.51 -17.61
N ALA A 86 11.96 -7.83 -18.04
CA ALA A 86 11.32 -7.25 -19.22
C ALA A 86 10.57 -5.94 -18.88
N GLY A 87 9.38 -5.74 -19.47
CA GLY A 87 8.56 -4.55 -19.29
C GLY A 87 7.63 -4.62 -18.07
N PRO A 88 6.97 -3.50 -17.70
CA PRO A 88 6.12 -3.41 -16.52
C PRO A 88 4.94 -4.41 -16.54
N GLU A 89 4.37 -4.66 -17.72
CA GLU A 89 3.27 -5.62 -17.88
C GLU A 89 3.75 -7.07 -17.70
N GLU A 90 4.94 -7.40 -18.20
CA GLU A 90 5.57 -8.71 -18.01
C GLU A 90 5.92 -8.95 -16.54
N ARG A 91 6.44 -7.94 -15.83
CA ARG A 91 6.71 -8.03 -14.39
C ARG A 91 5.42 -8.26 -13.60
N LEU A 92 4.36 -7.53 -13.91
CA LEU A 92 3.05 -7.71 -13.29
C LEU A 92 2.51 -9.13 -13.51
N ARG A 93 2.60 -9.63 -14.76
CA ARG A 93 2.21 -11.00 -15.10
C ARG A 93 3.04 -12.04 -14.34
N ALA A 94 4.36 -11.83 -14.23
CA ALA A 94 5.25 -12.72 -13.50
C ALA A 94 4.83 -12.84 -12.02
N VAL A 95 4.52 -11.70 -11.38
CA VAL A 95 4.04 -11.68 -9.99
C VAL A 95 2.71 -12.43 -9.84
N ARG A 96 1.75 -12.23 -10.75
CA ARG A 96 0.46 -12.95 -10.70
C ARG A 96 0.62 -14.46 -10.88
N VAL A 97 1.48 -14.89 -11.82
CA VAL A 97 1.79 -16.32 -12.01
C VAL A 97 2.50 -16.89 -10.77
N ALA A 98 3.43 -16.13 -10.17
CA ALA A 98 4.12 -16.51 -8.95
C ALA A 98 3.16 -16.64 -7.75
N ALA A 99 2.21 -15.72 -7.62
CA ALA A 99 1.15 -15.75 -6.62
C ALA A 99 0.29 -17.02 -6.75
N ARG A 100 -0.12 -17.36 -7.97
CA ARG A 100 -0.92 -18.56 -8.25
C ARG A 100 -0.14 -19.85 -8.00
N TRP A 101 1.17 -19.83 -8.23
CA TRP A 101 2.03 -20.98 -7.93
C TRP A 101 2.17 -21.22 -6.42
N GLY A 102 2.29 -20.16 -5.61
CA GLY A 102 2.29 -20.27 -4.13
C GLY A 102 3.44 -21.08 -3.53
N HIS A 103 4.44 -21.44 -4.34
CA HIS A 103 5.58 -22.25 -3.89
C HIS A 103 6.67 -21.40 -3.23
N ARG A 104 7.37 -21.92 -2.22
CA ARG A 104 8.39 -21.14 -1.47
C ARG A 104 9.55 -20.62 -2.34
N SER A 105 9.82 -21.25 -3.49
CA SER A 105 10.87 -20.79 -4.40
C SER A 105 10.56 -19.46 -5.09
N VAL A 106 9.30 -19.00 -5.08
CA VAL A 106 8.94 -17.67 -5.62
C VAL A 106 9.22 -16.52 -4.66
N LEU A 107 9.50 -16.80 -3.39
CA LEU A 107 9.73 -15.75 -2.37
C LEU A 107 10.82 -14.73 -2.72
N PRO A 108 12.00 -15.13 -3.26
CA PRO A 108 13.00 -14.15 -3.67
C PRO A 108 12.48 -13.20 -4.75
N LEU A 109 11.71 -13.71 -5.71
CA LEU A 109 11.09 -12.92 -6.77
C LEU A 109 10.04 -11.95 -6.20
N LEU A 110 9.16 -12.42 -5.32
CA LEU A 110 8.15 -11.55 -4.71
C LEU A 110 8.79 -10.45 -3.85
N ARG A 111 9.89 -10.75 -3.13
CA ARG A 111 10.64 -9.73 -2.37
C ARG A 111 11.33 -8.71 -3.26
N GLN A 112 11.76 -9.10 -4.46
CA GLN A 112 12.27 -8.19 -5.47
C GLN A 112 11.14 -7.29 -5.99
N ALA A 113 9.98 -7.86 -6.32
CA ALA A 113 8.81 -7.14 -6.83
C ALA A 113 8.23 -6.12 -5.83
N LEU A 114 8.40 -6.32 -4.52
CA LEU A 114 8.08 -5.30 -3.51
C LEU A 114 8.91 -4.01 -3.62
N ARG A 115 10.00 -4.03 -4.40
CA ARG A 115 10.89 -2.89 -4.64
C ARG A 115 10.79 -2.40 -6.10
N ASP A 116 9.75 -2.81 -6.82
CA ASP A 116 9.54 -2.41 -8.20
C ASP A 116 9.23 -0.91 -8.30
N SER A 117 9.46 -0.34 -9.48
CA SER A 117 9.11 1.05 -9.77
C SER A 117 7.62 1.23 -10.11
N ASP A 118 6.95 0.18 -10.59
CA ASP A 118 5.51 0.20 -10.87
C ASP A 118 4.71 -0.18 -9.61
N ALA A 119 3.81 0.71 -9.18
CA ALA A 119 2.97 0.51 -8.01
C ALA A 119 2.08 -0.72 -8.13
N ARG A 120 1.60 -1.05 -9.34
CA ARG A 120 0.73 -2.22 -9.57
C ARG A 120 1.45 -3.52 -9.24
N VAL A 121 2.74 -3.60 -9.59
CA VAL A 121 3.60 -4.75 -9.30
C VAL A 121 3.82 -4.89 -7.80
N VAL A 122 4.04 -3.77 -7.10
CA VAL A 122 4.23 -3.74 -5.63
C VAL A 122 2.97 -4.17 -4.89
N GLU A 123 1.80 -3.69 -5.30
CA GLU A 123 0.51 -4.06 -4.70
C GLU A 123 0.23 -5.56 -4.83
N GLU A 124 0.39 -6.12 -6.03
CA GLU A 124 0.23 -7.55 -6.28
C GLU A 124 1.27 -8.39 -5.52
N ALA A 125 2.52 -7.93 -5.46
CA ALA A 125 3.57 -8.62 -4.71
C ALA A 125 3.29 -8.64 -3.21
N ALA A 126 2.72 -7.56 -2.66
CA ALA A 126 2.32 -7.47 -1.26
C ALA A 126 1.19 -8.46 -0.94
N ALA A 127 0.19 -8.56 -1.81
CA ALA A 127 -0.88 -9.55 -1.69
C ALA A 127 -0.35 -10.99 -1.79
N ALA A 128 0.53 -11.24 -2.77
CA ALA A 128 1.13 -12.56 -3.02
C ALA A 128 2.04 -13.05 -1.88
N ILE A 129 2.66 -12.15 -1.12
CA ILE A 129 3.51 -12.50 0.02
C ILE A 129 2.70 -12.93 1.25
N GLU A 130 1.44 -12.52 1.35
CA GLU A 130 0.66 -12.72 2.57
C GLU A 130 0.55 -14.19 3.03
N PRO A 131 0.28 -15.17 2.15
CA PRO A 131 0.23 -16.59 2.54
C PRO A 131 1.55 -17.12 3.10
N PHE A 132 2.68 -16.45 2.83
CA PHE A 132 3.99 -16.84 3.34
C PHE A 132 4.31 -16.21 4.70
N ARG A 133 3.54 -15.23 5.17
CA ARG A 133 3.64 -14.72 6.54
C ARG A 133 3.03 -15.74 7.51
N GLY A 134 3.58 -15.83 8.71
CA GLY A 134 2.97 -16.60 9.80
C GLY A 134 3.31 -18.09 9.88
N ALA A 135 3.94 -18.71 8.89
CA ALA A 135 4.55 -20.03 9.07
C ALA A 135 5.94 -19.88 9.70
N SER A 136 6.01 -19.37 10.94
CA SER A 136 7.18 -19.63 11.76
C SER A 136 7.32 -21.15 11.78
N ALA A 137 8.39 -21.69 11.20
CA ALA A 137 8.68 -23.13 11.19
C ALA A 137 8.96 -23.68 12.61
N ALA A 138 8.47 -22.99 13.64
CA ALA A 138 8.58 -23.30 15.05
C ALA A 138 7.83 -24.58 15.47
N ALA A 139 7.02 -25.18 14.59
CA ALA A 139 6.21 -26.36 14.95
C ALA A 139 6.61 -27.67 14.24
N GLN A 140 7.57 -27.68 13.31
CA GLN A 140 7.88 -28.90 12.55
C GLN A 140 9.06 -29.69 13.10
N ASN A 141 9.91 -29.09 13.95
CA ASN A 141 10.98 -29.81 14.62
C ASN A 141 11.30 -29.15 15.96
N PRO A 142 10.65 -29.57 17.07
CA PRO A 142 11.03 -29.08 18.39
C PRO A 142 12.50 -29.47 18.61
N GLN A 143 13.41 -28.51 18.52
CA GLN A 143 14.79 -28.74 18.91
C GLN A 143 14.77 -29.19 20.37
N PRO A 144 15.26 -30.40 20.69
CA PRO A 144 15.29 -30.86 22.07
C PRO A 144 16.08 -29.85 22.89
N ALA A 145 15.48 -29.40 24.00
CA ALA A 145 16.10 -28.42 24.89
C ALA A 145 17.54 -28.85 25.20
N ARG A 146 18.51 -27.95 25.02
CA ARG A 146 19.92 -28.26 25.22
C ARG A 146 20.10 -28.76 26.66
N PRO A 147 20.73 -29.94 26.86
CA PRO A 147 20.89 -30.49 28.21
C PRO A 147 21.72 -29.52 29.07
N PRO A 148 21.44 -29.46 30.38
CA PRO A 148 22.14 -28.56 31.29
C PRO A 148 23.64 -28.83 31.24
N ARG A 149 24.43 -27.76 31.09
CA ARG A 149 25.89 -27.83 31.01
C ARG A 149 26.41 -28.19 32.42
N ASN A 150 27.10 -29.32 32.55
CA ASN A 150 27.56 -29.79 33.86
C ASN A 150 28.77 -28.96 34.35
N VAL A 151 28.47 -27.83 34.99
CA VAL A 151 29.46 -26.86 35.52
C VAL A 151 30.31 -27.40 36.67
N SER A 152 29.94 -28.55 37.26
CA SER A 152 30.71 -29.21 38.33
C SER A 152 32.07 -29.74 37.86
N ARG A 153 32.28 -29.89 36.54
CA ARG A 153 33.52 -30.42 35.92
C ARG A 153 34.45 -29.34 35.35
N MET A 154 34.13 -28.05 35.54
CA MET A 154 34.86 -26.94 34.92
C MET A 154 35.79 -26.17 35.89
N ARG A 155 36.14 -26.74 37.06
CA ARG A 155 37.09 -26.12 38.00
C ARG A 155 38.40 -26.88 38.04
#